data_AF-A0A318H4G7-F1
#
_entry.id   AF-A0A318H4G7-F1
#
_cell.length_a   1.000
_cell.length_b   1.000
_cell.length_c   1.000
_cell.angle_alpha   90.00
_cell.angle_beta   90.00
_cell.angle_gamma   90.00
#
_symmetry.space_group_name_H-M   'P 1'
#
loop_
_entity.id
_entity.type
_entity.pdbx_description
1 polymer ?
#
loop_
_entity_poly.entity_id
_entity_poly.type
_entity_poly.pdbx_seq_one_letter_code
_entity_poly.pdbx_strand_id
1 'polypeptide(L)'
;MQIHTHFTANGIQLKPFPFQSERFMQAYLIENEGILNLDHEIFCDAEIIEIESHIDGGGANDNNGRIDIVAIYSQEYIAVIELKNSELNNEHLKQLEGYLARGTDILNRYPTVNSNEGTANKKLIGVLVGTSITEDLRSKLQKGYTYQKNNSTIPVAALTIQRFRSENGNVYATTNTHFKNQQANANDTTQYSLDGTRYGKGKLALAIIKKYVENNSPMTLEGLRQQFPRTTVGSYDIAAPTAEATEIYNNTRRKKHFLNQDQIIQLQGGPVAVCNQWGIGNIGRIIEIARKLGYVINP
;
A
#
# COMPACT_ATOMS: atom_id res chain seq x y z
N MET A 1 -14.12 -16.04 0.55
CA MET A 1 -14.91 -14.80 0.61
C MET A 1 -15.09 -14.32 -0.82
N GLN A 2 -16.32 -14.28 -1.34
CA GLN A 2 -16.58 -13.69 -2.65
C GLN A 2 -16.67 -12.17 -2.47
N ILE A 3 -15.80 -11.42 -3.13
CA ILE A 3 -15.88 -9.97 -3.18
C ILE A 3 -16.85 -9.63 -4.31
N HIS A 4 -18.03 -9.12 -3.96
CA HIS A 4 -18.97 -8.55 -4.93
C HIS A 4 -18.59 -7.09 -5.15
N THR A 5 -17.95 -6.78 -6.27
CA THR A 5 -17.73 -5.39 -6.68
C THR A 5 -19.02 -4.87 -7.31
N HIS A 6 -19.69 -3.93 -6.65
CA HIS A 6 -20.90 -3.27 -7.15
C HIS A 6 -20.62 -1.79 -7.38
N PHE A 7 -20.68 -1.36 -8.64
CA PHE A 7 -20.53 0.04 -9.03
C PHE A 7 -21.82 0.49 -9.73
N THR A 8 -22.42 1.57 -9.21
CA THR A 8 -23.66 2.14 -9.74
C THR A 8 -23.48 3.65 -9.92
N ALA A 9 -23.73 4.14 -11.13
CA ALA A 9 -23.74 5.56 -11.48
C ALA A 9 -25.12 5.92 -12.05
N ASN A 10 -26.05 6.32 -11.18
CA ASN A 10 -27.42 6.63 -11.58
C ASN A 10 -27.45 7.88 -12.48
N GLY A 11 -28.17 7.79 -13.60
CA GLY A 11 -28.31 8.91 -14.54
C GLY A 11 -27.10 9.18 -15.43
N ILE A 12 -26.08 8.31 -15.44
CA ILE A 12 -24.92 8.41 -16.32
C ILE A 12 -24.85 7.16 -17.20
N GLN A 13 -24.99 7.33 -18.52
CA GLN A 13 -24.72 6.24 -19.44
C GLN A 13 -23.21 6.10 -19.65
N LEU A 14 -22.69 4.91 -19.36
CA LEU A 14 -21.28 4.57 -19.52
C LEU A 14 -21.11 3.62 -20.70
N LYS A 15 -20.24 3.98 -21.65
CA LYS A 15 -19.88 3.12 -22.80
C LYS A 15 -18.48 2.55 -22.59
N PRO A 16 -18.23 1.26 -22.91
CA PRO A 16 -16.88 0.70 -22.86
C PRO A 16 -15.88 1.56 -23.63
N PHE A 17 -14.74 1.85 -23.01
CA PHE A 17 -13.66 2.65 -23.58
C PHE A 17 -12.33 1.94 -23.35
N PRO A 18 -12.07 0.81 -24.05
CA PRO A 18 -10.90 -0.02 -23.83
C PRO A 18 -9.60 0.71 -24.20
N PHE A 19 -8.48 0.27 -23.62
CA PHE A 19 -7.17 0.75 -24.02
C PHE A 19 -6.85 0.33 -25.47
N GLN A 20 -6.24 1.24 -26.22
CA GLN A 20 -5.83 0.97 -27.60
C GLN A 20 -4.59 0.08 -27.68
N SER A 21 -3.73 0.11 -26.65
CA SER A 21 -2.54 -0.73 -26.54
C SER A 21 -2.05 -0.80 -25.09
N GLU A 22 -1.11 -1.69 -24.81
CA GLU A 22 -0.40 -1.76 -23.53
C GLU A 22 0.30 -0.46 -23.17
N ARG A 23 0.84 0.28 -24.15
CA ARG A 23 1.44 1.61 -23.91
C ARG A 23 0.43 2.64 -23.40
N PHE A 24 -0.80 2.62 -23.91
CA PHE A 24 -1.86 3.50 -23.40
C PHE A 24 -2.31 3.07 -21.99
N MET A 25 -2.26 1.78 -21.68
CA MET A 25 -2.51 1.28 -20.33
C MET A 25 -1.42 1.73 -19.37
N GLN A 26 -0.15 1.60 -19.75
CA GLN A 26 1.01 2.07 -18.99
C GLN A 26 0.93 3.58 -18.70
N ALA A 27 0.69 4.41 -19.73
CA ALA A 27 0.55 5.86 -19.56
C ALA A 27 -0.57 6.23 -18.58
N TYR A 28 -1.71 5.53 -18.66
CA TYR A 28 -2.82 5.75 -17.74
C TYR A 28 -2.48 5.37 -16.29
N LEU A 29 -1.71 4.30 -16.08
CA LEU A 29 -1.25 3.87 -14.75
C LEU A 29 -0.25 4.85 -14.15
N ILE A 30 0.64 5.43 -14.95
CA ILE A 30 1.57 6.47 -14.51
C ILE A 30 0.81 7.69 -13.98
N GLU A 31 -0.26 8.10 -14.64
CA GLU A 31 -1.09 9.22 -14.18
C GLU A 31 -1.99 8.88 -12.99
N ASN A 32 -2.13 7.58 -12.65
CA ASN A 32 -3.12 7.08 -11.68
C ASN A 32 -2.54 5.94 -10.83
N GLU A 33 -1.35 6.12 -10.24
CA GLU A 33 -0.61 5.06 -9.53
C GLU A 33 -1.41 4.33 -8.46
N GLY A 34 -2.35 5.02 -7.79
CA GLY A 34 -3.23 4.43 -6.78
C GLY A 34 -4.10 3.26 -7.29
N ILE A 35 -4.24 3.10 -8.62
CA ILE A 35 -4.85 1.92 -9.25
C ILE A 35 -4.06 0.64 -8.95
N LEU A 36 -2.75 0.73 -8.78
CA LEU A 36 -1.86 -0.40 -8.53
C LEU A 36 -1.95 -0.93 -7.09
N ASN A 37 -2.71 -0.29 -6.20
CA ASN A 37 -2.90 -0.77 -4.84
C ASN A 37 -3.60 -2.15 -4.81
N LEU A 38 -2.99 -3.10 -4.10
CA LEU A 38 -3.44 -4.50 -4.05
C LEU A 38 -4.23 -4.83 -2.78
N ASP A 39 -3.98 -4.11 -1.69
CA ASP A 39 -4.76 -4.23 -0.45
C ASP A 39 -4.83 -2.89 0.29
N HIS A 40 -5.37 -2.90 1.52
CA HIS A 40 -5.54 -1.71 2.35
C HIS A 40 -4.49 -1.60 3.47
N GLU A 41 -3.44 -2.43 3.45
CA GLU A 41 -2.49 -2.56 4.56
C GLU A 41 -1.03 -2.49 4.11
N ILE A 42 -0.56 -3.50 3.38
CA ILE A 42 0.86 -3.65 3.00
C ILE A 42 1.09 -3.10 1.60
N PHE A 43 0.14 -3.30 0.70
CA PHE A 43 0.24 -2.96 -0.72
C PHE A 43 -0.73 -1.84 -1.09
N CYS A 44 -0.80 -0.78 -0.28
CA CYS A 44 -1.80 0.29 -0.37
C CYS A 44 -1.25 1.66 -0.82
N ASP A 45 0.03 1.75 -1.14
CA ASP A 45 0.72 3.00 -1.52
C ASP A 45 1.77 2.67 -2.59
N ALA A 46 1.31 2.41 -3.82
CA ALA A 46 2.17 2.13 -4.96
C ALA A 46 2.82 3.41 -5.49
N GLU A 47 4.14 3.38 -5.69
CA GLU A 47 4.90 4.44 -6.37
C GLU A 47 5.71 3.84 -7.51
N ILE A 48 5.52 4.30 -8.76
CA ILE A 48 6.24 3.80 -9.92
C ILE A 48 7.64 4.43 -9.93
N ILE A 49 8.67 3.58 -10.01
CA ILE A 49 10.07 4.02 -9.96
C ILE A 49 10.82 3.84 -11.28
N GLU A 50 10.40 2.89 -12.12
CA GLU A 50 10.99 2.69 -13.45
C GLU A 50 9.93 2.09 -14.38
N ILE A 51 10.03 2.43 -15.66
CA ILE A 51 9.20 1.85 -16.74
C ILE A 51 10.12 1.26 -17.78
N GLU A 52 9.64 0.24 -18.50
CA GLU A 52 10.39 -0.39 -19.59
C GLU A 52 11.79 -0.85 -19.16
N SER A 53 11.89 -1.38 -17.93
CA SER A 53 13.16 -1.72 -17.28
C SER A 53 13.81 -2.92 -17.97
N HIS A 54 15.02 -2.72 -18.49
CA HIS A 54 15.80 -3.77 -19.12
C HIS A 54 16.46 -4.66 -18.06
N ILE A 55 16.28 -5.97 -18.19
CA ILE A 55 17.03 -6.96 -17.41
C ILE A 55 17.97 -7.70 -18.36
N ASP A 56 19.27 -7.49 -18.17
CA ASP A 56 20.32 -8.13 -18.96
C ASP A 56 20.27 -9.67 -18.83
N GLY A 57 20.39 -10.36 -19.96
CA GLY A 57 20.43 -11.82 -20.05
C GLY A 57 21.86 -12.36 -20.02
N GLY A 58 22.23 -13.06 -18.95
CA GLY A 58 23.49 -13.80 -18.90
C GLY A 58 23.38 -15.17 -19.58
N GLY A 59 23.34 -15.23 -20.92
CA GLY A 59 23.34 -16.51 -21.63
C GLY A 59 23.04 -16.43 -23.13
N ALA A 60 23.75 -17.22 -23.93
CA ALA A 60 23.86 -17.16 -25.39
C ALA A 60 22.59 -17.51 -26.21
N ASN A 61 21.39 -17.52 -25.62
CA ASN A 61 20.11 -17.72 -26.31
C ASN A 61 18.94 -16.91 -25.70
N ASP A 62 19.21 -15.95 -24.82
CA ASP A 62 18.14 -15.28 -24.06
C ASP A 62 17.60 -14.05 -24.77
N ASN A 63 16.30 -14.10 -25.10
CA ASN A 63 15.53 -12.92 -25.45
C ASN A 63 15.63 -11.90 -24.31
N ASN A 64 16.27 -10.77 -24.60
CA ASN A 64 16.39 -9.61 -23.72
C ASN A 64 15.00 -9.24 -23.14
N GLY A 65 14.76 -9.57 -21.87
CA GLY A 65 13.45 -9.42 -21.26
C GLY A 65 13.29 -8.04 -20.63
N ARG A 66 12.17 -7.37 -20.91
CA ARG A 66 11.87 -6.01 -20.45
C ARG A 66 10.65 -6.05 -19.53
N ILE A 67 10.79 -5.52 -18.32
CA ILE A 67 9.68 -5.33 -17.39
C ILE A 67 8.94 -4.06 -17.79
N ASP A 68 7.61 -4.11 -17.83
CA ASP A 68 6.83 -2.95 -18.21
C ASP A 68 6.85 -1.85 -17.13
N ILE A 69 6.64 -2.21 -15.86
CA ILE A 69 6.68 -1.26 -14.73
C ILE A 69 7.39 -1.90 -13.53
N VAL A 70 8.24 -1.12 -12.88
CA VAL A 70 8.77 -1.39 -11.54
C VAL A 70 8.19 -0.34 -10.59
N ALA A 71 7.59 -0.81 -9.50
CA ALA A 71 7.03 0.07 -8.46
C ALA A 71 7.52 -0.34 -7.07
N ILE A 72 7.28 0.50 -6.06
CA ILE A 72 7.53 0.17 -4.66
C ILE A 72 6.24 0.21 -3.84
N TYR A 73 6.15 -0.67 -2.84
CA TYR A 73 5.16 -0.57 -1.76
C TYR A 73 5.85 -0.44 -0.41
N SER A 74 5.43 0.56 0.37
CA SER A 74 5.78 0.74 1.80
C SER A 74 7.28 0.60 2.15
N GLN A 75 8.18 1.05 1.27
CA GLN A 75 9.66 0.91 1.35
C GLN A 75 10.20 -0.53 1.44
N GLU A 76 9.35 -1.53 1.63
CA GLU A 76 9.72 -2.94 1.86
C GLU A 76 9.63 -3.79 0.59
N TYR A 77 8.69 -3.50 -0.31
CA TYR A 77 8.47 -4.31 -1.51
C TYR A 77 8.83 -3.57 -2.78
N ILE A 78 9.47 -4.29 -3.70
CA ILE A 78 9.60 -3.92 -5.10
C ILE A 78 8.63 -4.78 -5.90
N ALA A 79 7.74 -4.12 -6.64
CA ALA A 79 6.80 -4.73 -7.54
C ALA A 79 7.41 -4.87 -8.93
N VAL A 80 7.36 -6.09 -9.47
CA VAL A 80 7.61 -6.37 -10.89
C VAL A 80 6.26 -6.51 -11.55
N ILE A 81 5.90 -5.56 -12.40
CA ILE A 81 4.56 -5.44 -12.98
C ILE A 81 4.66 -5.71 -14.49
N GLU A 82 3.88 -6.69 -14.95
CA GLU A 82 3.72 -7.04 -16.37
C GLU A 82 2.31 -6.64 -16.84
N LEU A 83 2.22 -5.92 -17.95
CA LEU A 83 0.98 -5.42 -18.52
C LEU A 83 0.53 -6.30 -19.69
N LYS A 84 -0.78 -6.52 -19.79
CA LYS A 84 -1.41 -7.17 -20.94
C LYS A 84 -2.70 -6.47 -21.32
N ASN A 85 -2.81 -5.99 -22.55
CA ASN A 85 -4.07 -5.44 -23.05
C ASN A 85 -5.04 -6.54 -23.50
N SER A 86 -5.23 -7.55 -22.66
CA SER A 86 -6.02 -8.77 -22.95
C SER A 86 -6.44 -9.47 -21.66
N GLU A 87 -7.12 -10.61 -21.79
CA GLU A 87 -7.45 -11.49 -20.68
C GLU A 87 -6.18 -12.14 -20.11
N LEU A 88 -5.96 -11.98 -18.80
CA LEU A 88 -4.84 -12.58 -18.09
C LEU A 88 -5.00 -14.11 -17.98
N ASN A 89 -3.94 -14.84 -18.30
CA ASN A 89 -3.91 -16.29 -18.28
C ASN A 89 -2.56 -16.85 -17.77
N ASN A 90 -2.45 -18.17 -17.69
CA ASN A 90 -1.26 -18.84 -17.16
C ASN A 90 0.00 -18.66 -18.02
N GLU A 91 -0.10 -18.27 -19.30
CA GLU A 91 1.07 -17.93 -20.12
C GLU A 91 1.67 -16.59 -19.70
N HIS A 92 0.81 -15.60 -19.43
CA HIS A 92 1.25 -14.31 -18.88
C HIS A 92 1.89 -14.49 -17.50
N LEU A 93 1.34 -15.39 -16.66
CA LEU A 93 1.96 -15.74 -15.40
C LEU A 93 3.37 -16.33 -15.58
N LYS A 94 3.56 -17.26 -16.52
CA LYS A 94 4.89 -17.83 -16.82
C LYS A 94 5.88 -16.75 -17.27
N GLN A 95 5.43 -15.77 -18.04
CA GLN A 95 6.27 -14.64 -18.46
C GLN A 95 6.71 -13.82 -17.23
N LEU A 96 5.78 -13.50 -16.33
CA LEU A 96 6.08 -12.81 -15.07
C LEU A 96 7.05 -13.61 -14.19
N GLU A 97 6.84 -14.92 -14.06
CA GLU A 97 7.74 -15.83 -13.34
C GLU A 97 9.17 -15.79 -13.91
N GLY A 98 9.33 -15.61 -15.23
CA GLY A 98 10.64 -15.42 -15.87
C GLY A 98 11.36 -14.12 -15.45
N TYR A 99 10.64 -13.04 -15.13
CA TYR A 99 11.23 -11.84 -14.54
C TYR A 99 11.56 -12.06 -13.06
N LEU A 100 10.66 -12.68 -12.29
CA LEU A 100 10.88 -12.98 -10.88
C LEU A 100 12.08 -13.93 -10.67
N ALA A 101 12.29 -14.85 -11.60
CA ALA A 101 13.48 -15.71 -11.68
C ALA A 101 14.79 -14.92 -11.78
N ARG A 102 14.75 -13.65 -12.19
CA ARG A 102 15.89 -12.72 -12.24
C ARG A 102 15.84 -11.63 -11.18
N GLY A 103 14.93 -11.77 -10.21
CA GLY A 103 14.65 -10.77 -9.18
C GLY A 103 15.85 -10.30 -8.32
N THR A 104 16.95 -11.06 -8.26
CA THR A 104 18.16 -10.63 -7.54
C THR A 104 18.77 -9.38 -8.18
N ASP A 105 18.76 -9.29 -9.52
CA ASP A 105 19.32 -8.17 -10.26
C ASP A 105 18.47 -6.90 -10.05
N ILE A 106 17.15 -7.09 -10.00
CA ILE A 106 16.18 -6.03 -9.71
C ILE A 106 16.41 -5.48 -8.30
N LEU A 107 16.53 -6.34 -7.29
CA LEU A 107 16.78 -5.92 -5.91
C LEU A 107 18.11 -5.15 -5.77
N ASN A 108 19.15 -5.57 -6.51
CA ASN A 108 20.45 -4.91 -6.51
C ASN A 108 20.46 -3.56 -7.24
N ARG A 109 19.56 -3.34 -8.21
CA ARG A 109 19.46 -2.08 -8.97
C ARG A 109 18.81 -0.95 -8.17
N TYR A 110 17.94 -1.29 -7.21
CA TYR A 110 17.24 -0.33 -6.35
C TYR A 110 17.61 -0.49 -4.87
N PRO A 111 18.91 -0.39 -4.51
CA PRO A 111 19.33 -0.39 -3.12
C PRO A 111 18.82 0.88 -2.45
N THR A 112 18.22 0.76 -1.27
CA THR A 112 17.90 1.95 -0.47
C THR A 112 19.18 2.54 0.10
N VAL A 113 19.30 3.87 0.00
CA VAL A 113 20.24 4.66 0.82
C VAL A 113 19.84 4.51 2.28
N ASN A 114 20.55 3.63 3.00
CA ASN A 114 20.82 3.65 4.45
C ASN A 114 21.71 2.43 4.79
N SER A 115 22.84 2.32 4.09
CA SER A 115 23.94 1.45 4.50
C SER A 115 24.63 2.10 5.70
N ASN A 116 24.10 1.88 6.91
CA ASN A 116 24.87 1.89 8.17
C ASN A 116 24.12 1.28 9.36
N GLU A 117 22.83 0.98 9.27
CA GLU A 117 22.13 0.21 10.32
C GLU A 117 21.16 -0.80 9.69
N GLY A 118 21.56 -2.08 9.65
CA GLY A 118 20.71 -3.24 9.35
C GLY A 118 20.10 -3.28 7.94
N THR A 119 20.53 -4.22 7.11
CA THR A 119 19.96 -4.47 5.78
C THR A 119 18.44 -4.73 5.84
N ALA A 120 17.62 -3.71 5.59
CA ALA A 120 16.24 -3.93 5.20
C ALA A 120 16.25 -4.55 3.80
N ASN A 121 16.35 -5.88 3.74
CA ASN A 121 16.29 -6.64 2.50
C ASN A 121 14.89 -6.42 1.91
N LYS A 122 14.80 -5.58 0.87
CA LYS A 122 13.57 -5.42 0.10
C LYS A 122 13.13 -6.78 -0.43
N LYS A 123 11.81 -7.00 -0.42
CA LYS A 123 11.15 -8.19 -0.94
C LYS A 123 10.58 -7.91 -2.32
N LEU A 124 10.35 -8.95 -3.10
CA LEU A 124 9.67 -8.82 -4.39
C LEU A 124 8.20 -9.16 -4.27
N ILE A 125 7.40 -8.56 -5.14
CA ILE A 125 6.05 -9.01 -5.47
C ILE A 125 5.88 -8.99 -6.99
N GLY A 126 5.30 -10.03 -7.55
CA GLY A 126 4.90 -10.05 -8.96
C GLY A 126 3.46 -9.57 -9.12
N VAL A 127 3.20 -8.73 -10.12
CA VAL A 127 1.85 -8.23 -10.40
C VAL A 127 1.56 -8.34 -11.89
N LEU A 128 0.47 -9.01 -12.23
CA LEU A 128 -0.10 -8.96 -13.59
C LEU A 128 -1.16 -7.88 -13.66
N VAL A 129 -1.17 -7.06 -14.71
CA VAL A 129 -2.25 -6.10 -14.97
C VAL A 129 -2.85 -6.37 -16.34
N GLY A 130 -4.18 -6.53 -16.41
CA GLY A 130 -4.86 -6.71 -17.68
C GLY A 130 -6.31 -6.27 -17.70
N THR A 131 -7.06 -6.61 -18.75
CA THR A 131 -8.45 -6.13 -18.90
C THR A 131 -9.50 -7.09 -18.32
N SER A 132 -9.11 -8.36 -18.17
CA SER A 132 -9.90 -9.45 -17.58
C SER A 132 -8.95 -10.58 -17.15
N ILE A 133 -9.46 -11.67 -16.59
CA ILE A 133 -8.66 -12.79 -16.07
C ILE A 133 -9.41 -14.10 -16.22
N THR A 134 -8.71 -15.16 -16.65
CA THR A 134 -9.27 -16.51 -16.73
C THR A 134 -9.58 -17.07 -15.34
N GLU A 135 -10.62 -17.90 -15.23
CA GLU A 135 -11.07 -18.44 -13.94
C GLU A 135 -10.00 -19.30 -13.25
N ASP A 136 -9.19 -20.04 -14.02
CA ASP A 136 -8.11 -20.87 -13.47
C ASP A 136 -7.02 -20.02 -12.81
N LEU A 137 -6.53 -18.99 -13.50
CA LEU A 137 -5.55 -18.06 -12.94
C LEU A 137 -6.13 -17.29 -11.74
N ARG A 138 -7.38 -16.82 -11.85
CA ARG A 138 -8.07 -16.15 -10.75
C ARG A 138 -8.13 -17.03 -9.52
N SER A 139 -8.60 -18.28 -9.66
CA SER A 139 -8.72 -19.25 -8.56
C SER A 139 -7.36 -19.54 -7.93
N LYS A 140 -6.32 -19.69 -8.76
CA LYS A 140 -4.93 -19.88 -8.32
C LYS A 140 -4.44 -18.70 -7.46
N LEU A 141 -4.59 -17.46 -7.92
CA LEU A 141 -4.16 -16.26 -7.19
C LEU A 141 -4.97 -16.03 -5.91
N GLN A 142 -6.28 -16.27 -5.94
CA GLN A 142 -7.15 -16.14 -4.76
C GLN A 142 -6.88 -17.19 -3.67
N LYS A 143 -6.21 -18.30 -4.01
CA LYS A 143 -5.70 -19.27 -3.02
C LYS A 143 -4.37 -18.82 -2.40
N GLY A 144 -3.80 -17.70 -2.83
CA GLY A 144 -2.55 -17.14 -2.32
C GLY A 144 -1.35 -17.74 -3.02
N TYR A 145 -1.36 -17.75 -4.35
CA TYR A 145 -0.24 -18.25 -5.13
C TYR A 145 1.03 -17.42 -4.88
N THR A 146 2.15 -18.13 -4.83
CA THR A 146 3.48 -17.56 -4.65
C THR A 146 4.45 -18.21 -5.61
N TYR A 147 5.37 -17.44 -6.18
CA TYR A 147 6.50 -17.97 -6.92
C TYR A 147 7.63 -18.34 -5.94
N GLN A 148 8.13 -19.56 -6.03
CA GLN A 148 9.21 -20.06 -5.18
C GLN A 148 10.53 -19.96 -5.94
N LYS A 149 11.50 -19.26 -5.37
CA LYS A 149 12.84 -19.12 -5.93
C LYS A 149 13.88 -19.28 -4.84
N ASN A 150 14.68 -20.34 -4.90
CA ASN A 150 15.61 -20.72 -3.84
C ASN A 150 14.90 -20.75 -2.48
N ASN A 151 15.39 -19.99 -1.49
CA ASN A 151 14.78 -19.85 -0.16
C ASN A 151 13.84 -18.64 -0.04
N SER A 152 13.45 -18.03 -1.16
CA SER A 152 12.56 -16.85 -1.19
C SER A 152 11.19 -17.23 -1.74
N THR A 153 10.16 -16.84 -0.99
CA THR A 153 8.76 -16.92 -1.43
C THR A 153 8.31 -15.54 -1.89
N ILE A 154 7.95 -15.43 -3.16
CA ILE A 154 7.53 -14.18 -3.79
C ILE A 154 6.02 -14.20 -3.98
N PRO A 155 5.23 -13.32 -3.34
CA PRO A 155 3.80 -13.22 -3.60
C PRO A 155 3.54 -12.80 -5.05
N VAL A 156 2.43 -13.28 -5.60
CA VAL A 156 1.95 -12.89 -6.93
C VAL A 156 0.50 -12.44 -6.85
N ALA A 157 0.21 -11.30 -7.47
CA ALA A 157 -1.10 -10.70 -7.57
C ALA A 157 -1.50 -10.49 -9.05
N ALA A 158 -2.79 -10.28 -9.28
CA ALA A 158 -3.27 -9.71 -10.53
C ALA A 158 -4.27 -8.58 -10.27
N LEU A 159 -4.29 -7.61 -11.16
CA LEU A 159 -5.23 -6.49 -11.19
C LEU A 159 -5.90 -6.48 -12.57
N THR A 160 -7.22 -6.39 -12.60
CA THR A 160 -7.95 -6.14 -13.86
C THR A 160 -8.46 -4.71 -13.88
N ILE A 161 -8.35 -4.05 -15.03
CA ILE A 161 -8.77 -2.65 -15.24
C ILE A 161 -9.70 -2.59 -16.43
N GLN A 162 -10.88 -2.02 -16.23
CA GLN A 162 -11.84 -1.72 -17.29
C GLN A 162 -12.13 -0.22 -17.27
N ARG A 163 -12.24 0.36 -18.47
CA ARG A 163 -12.49 1.79 -18.64
C ARG A 163 -13.80 2.02 -19.38
N PHE A 164 -14.46 3.09 -18.98
CA PHE A 164 -15.71 3.53 -19.55
C PHE A 164 -15.67 5.04 -19.78
N ARG A 165 -16.40 5.50 -20.80
CA ARG A 165 -16.56 6.92 -21.10
C ARG A 165 -18.03 7.28 -21.00
N SER A 166 -18.34 8.39 -20.33
CA SER A 166 -19.68 8.97 -20.33
C SER A 166 -19.92 9.82 -21.59
N GLU A 167 -21.17 10.16 -21.85
CA GLU A 167 -21.54 11.04 -22.97
C GLU A 167 -20.86 12.41 -22.91
N ASN A 168 -20.57 12.90 -21.70
CA ASN A 168 -19.88 14.18 -21.48
C ASN A 168 -18.36 14.09 -21.64
N GLY A 169 -17.83 12.93 -22.06
CA GLY A 169 -16.40 12.71 -22.30
C GLY A 169 -15.58 12.29 -21.07
N ASN A 170 -16.17 12.30 -19.87
CA ASN A 170 -15.49 11.85 -18.65
C ASN A 170 -15.13 10.38 -18.73
N VAL A 171 -13.95 10.02 -18.25
CA VAL A 171 -13.44 8.65 -18.21
C VAL A 171 -13.52 8.12 -16.79
N TYR A 172 -14.06 6.91 -16.65
CA TYR A 172 -14.17 6.16 -15.41
C TYR A 172 -13.38 4.86 -15.56
N ALA A 173 -12.75 4.41 -14.48
CA ALA A 173 -12.09 3.11 -14.44
C ALA A 173 -12.62 2.30 -13.27
N THR A 174 -12.78 1.00 -13.48
CA THR A 174 -13.09 0.03 -12.43
C THR A 174 -11.95 -0.97 -12.36
N THR A 175 -11.57 -1.32 -11.14
CA THR A 175 -10.48 -2.26 -10.88
C THR A 175 -10.96 -3.43 -10.06
N ASN A 176 -10.41 -4.63 -10.31
CA ASN A 176 -10.56 -5.76 -9.40
C ASN A 176 -9.19 -6.36 -9.11
N THR A 177 -8.89 -6.52 -7.82
CA THR A 177 -7.67 -7.18 -7.37
C THR A 177 -7.92 -8.66 -7.09
N HIS A 178 -7.09 -9.50 -7.69
CA HIS A 178 -7.05 -10.94 -7.52
C HIS A 178 -5.78 -11.31 -6.76
N PHE A 179 -5.87 -11.19 -5.44
CA PHE A 179 -4.75 -11.39 -4.56
C PHE A 179 -5.23 -11.92 -3.22
N LYS A 180 -4.48 -12.87 -2.66
CA LYS A 180 -4.62 -13.28 -1.27
C LYS A 180 -3.26 -13.16 -0.62
N ASN A 181 -3.06 -12.06 0.08
CA ASN A 181 -1.87 -11.83 0.87
C ASN A 181 -1.83 -12.84 2.03
N GLN A 182 -1.02 -13.90 1.90
CA GLN A 182 -0.83 -14.85 3.00
C GLN A 182 -0.10 -14.20 4.19
N GLN A 183 0.69 -13.14 3.94
CA GLN A 183 1.43 -12.41 4.97
C GLN A 183 0.57 -11.39 5.73
N ALA A 184 -0.55 -10.91 5.17
CA ALA A 184 -1.49 -10.05 5.91
C ALA A 184 -2.10 -10.74 7.14
N ASN A 185 -2.12 -12.08 7.18
CA ASN A 185 -2.57 -12.85 8.35
C ASN A 185 -1.45 -13.19 9.34
N ALA A 186 -0.19 -12.93 9.01
CA ALA A 186 0.87 -12.92 10.01
C ALA A 186 0.81 -11.54 10.66
N ASN A 187 0.20 -11.46 11.85
CA ASN A 187 0.13 -10.22 12.63
C ASN A 187 1.48 -9.52 12.57
N ASP A 188 1.55 -8.40 11.86
CA ASP A 188 2.78 -7.62 11.78
C ASP A 188 3.04 -7.04 13.18
N THR A 189 3.90 -7.74 13.93
CA THR A 189 4.31 -7.38 15.28
C THR A 189 5.47 -6.39 15.31
N THR A 190 5.82 -5.76 14.18
CA THR A 190 6.91 -4.76 14.13
C THR A 190 6.67 -3.69 15.19
N GLN A 191 7.71 -3.48 15.99
CA GLN A 191 7.76 -2.49 17.06
C GLN A 191 8.80 -1.45 16.69
N TYR A 192 8.72 -0.30 17.36
CA TYR A 192 9.70 0.77 17.27
C TYR A 192 10.01 1.23 18.68
N SER A 193 11.19 1.77 18.89
CA SER A 193 11.53 2.45 20.14
C SER A 193 11.36 3.96 20.01
N LEU A 194 10.75 4.59 21.01
CA LEU A 194 10.76 6.04 21.22
C LEU A 194 11.51 6.30 22.52
N ASP A 195 12.63 7.02 22.43
CA ASP A 195 13.55 7.29 23.56
C ASP A 195 13.93 6.02 24.35
N GLY A 196 14.19 4.92 23.63
CA GLY A 196 14.56 3.63 24.21
C GLY A 196 13.39 2.76 24.68
N THR A 197 12.15 3.25 24.72
CA THR A 197 10.97 2.46 25.09
C THR A 197 10.30 1.86 23.86
N ARG A 198 10.06 0.54 23.85
CA ARG A 198 9.47 -0.17 22.71
C ARG A 198 7.94 -0.13 22.68
N TYR A 199 7.39 0.11 21.50
CA TYR A 199 5.96 0.18 21.24
C TYR A 199 5.60 -0.53 19.93
N GLY A 200 4.45 -1.21 19.90
CA GLY A 200 3.81 -1.55 18.63
C GLY A 200 3.29 -0.29 17.93
N LYS A 201 3.17 -0.30 16.60
CA LYS A 201 2.81 0.85 15.73
C LYS A 201 1.74 1.79 16.30
N GLY A 202 0.56 1.30 16.61
CA GLY A 202 -0.51 2.15 17.17
C GLY A 202 -0.13 2.79 18.52
N LYS A 203 0.54 2.05 19.40
CA LYS A 203 1.02 2.58 20.68
C LYS A 203 2.18 3.56 20.49
N LEU A 204 3.02 3.37 19.48
CA LEU A 204 4.08 4.32 19.11
C LEU A 204 3.45 5.65 18.72
N ALA A 205 2.44 5.63 17.84
CA ALA A 205 1.73 6.85 17.45
C ALA A 205 1.11 7.56 18.66
N LEU A 206 0.43 6.82 19.55
CA LEU A 206 -0.07 7.38 20.80
C LEU A 206 1.04 8.02 21.66
N ALA A 207 2.19 7.34 21.80
CA ALA A 207 3.31 7.83 22.59
C ALA A 207 3.94 9.11 21.98
N ILE A 208 4.09 9.17 20.66
CA ILE A 208 4.57 10.35 19.93
C ILE A 208 3.63 11.54 20.18
N ILE A 209 2.31 11.33 20.04
CA ILE A 209 1.33 12.40 20.20
C ILE A 209 1.26 12.87 21.65
N LYS A 210 1.31 11.96 22.64
CA LYS A 210 1.40 12.34 24.06
C LYS A 210 2.63 13.21 24.33
N LYS A 211 3.81 12.77 23.91
CA LYS A 211 5.05 13.52 24.08
C LYS A 211 4.99 14.89 23.41
N TYR A 212 4.42 14.97 22.21
CA TYR A 212 4.27 16.25 21.50
C TYR A 212 3.35 17.22 22.24
N VAL A 213 2.21 16.75 22.73
CA VAL A 213 1.26 17.56 23.49
C VAL A 213 1.88 18.03 24.81
N GLU A 214 2.59 17.16 25.52
CA GLU A 214 3.31 17.50 26.76
C GLU A 214 4.36 18.60 26.52
N ASN A 215 5.13 18.49 25.44
CA ASN A 215 6.18 19.46 25.10
C ASN A 215 5.66 20.80 24.57
N ASN A 216 4.40 20.86 24.11
CA ASN A 216 3.82 22.04 23.46
C ASN A 216 2.50 22.45 24.13
N SER A 217 2.36 22.20 25.44
CA SER A 217 1.18 22.62 26.19
C SER A 217 1.20 24.12 26.51
N PRO A 218 0.06 24.82 26.44
CA PRO A 218 -1.27 24.32 26.08
C PRO A 218 -1.42 24.06 24.56
N MET A 219 -2.00 22.92 24.21
CA MET A 219 -2.21 22.48 22.82
C MET A 219 -3.71 22.38 22.51
N THR A 220 -4.13 22.79 21.30
CA THR A 220 -5.50 22.63 20.80
C THR A 220 -5.59 21.47 19.80
N LEU A 221 -6.80 20.95 19.55
CA LEU A 221 -6.99 19.91 18.53
C LEU A 221 -6.63 20.42 17.12
N GLU A 222 -6.90 21.69 16.82
CA GLU A 222 -6.55 22.29 15.53
C GLU A 222 -5.03 22.38 15.36
N GLY A 223 -4.30 22.86 16.37
CA GLY A 223 -2.83 22.91 16.36
C GLY A 223 -2.22 21.51 16.17
N LEU A 224 -2.80 20.50 16.83
CA LEU A 224 -2.38 19.11 16.66
C LEU A 224 -2.59 18.62 15.22
N ARG A 225 -3.73 18.96 14.59
CA ARG A 225 -4.04 18.61 13.20
C ARG A 225 -3.20 19.38 12.18
N GLN A 226 -2.73 20.59 12.52
CA GLN A 226 -1.79 21.33 11.67
C GLN A 226 -0.41 20.65 11.68
N GLN A 227 0.07 20.21 12.84
CA GLN A 227 1.35 19.49 12.95
C GLN A 227 1.29 18.08 12.37
N PHE A 228 0.16 17.39 12.56
CA PHE A 228 -0.10 16.04 12.06
C PHE A 228 -1.36 16.04 11.18
N PRO A 229 -1.25 16.46 9.91
CA PRO A 229 -2.38 16.51 8.99
C PRO A 229 -3.03 15.15 8.79
N ARG A 230 -4.27 15.15 8.32
CA ARG A 230 -5.04 13.92 8.04
C ARG A 230 -4.28 12.91 7.16
N THR A 231 -3.49 13.42 6.20
CA THR A 231 -2.64 12.61 5.31
C THR A 231 -1.59 11.76 6.05
N THR A 232 -1.20 12.15 7.27
CA THR A 232 -0.29 11.38 8.12
C THR A 232 -0.87 9.99 8.45
N VAL A 233 -2.16 9.89 8.76
CA VAL A 233 -2.83 8.60 8.99
C VAL A 233 -3.35 8.02 7.68
N GLY A 234 -3.86 8.87 6.79
CA GLY A 234 -4.52 8.52 5.53
C GLY A 234 -5.97 9.00 5.52
N SER A 235 -6.92 8.09 5.76
CA SER A 235 -8.36 8.42 5.71
C SER A 235 -8.93 9.02 7.00
N TYR A 236 -8.20 8.98 8.11
CA TYR A 236 -8.66 9.43 9.44
C TYR A 236 -7.83 10.61 9.93
N ASP A 237 -8.40 11.44 10.80
CA ASP A 237 -7.62 12.46 11.51
C ASP A 237 -6.73 11.80 12.57
N ILE A 238 -5.66 12.50 12.96
CA ILE A 238 -4.73 12.04 13.99
C ILE A 238 -5.43 11.79 15.35
N ALA A 239 -6.42 12.62 15.65
CA ALA A 239 -7.24 12.55 16.85
C ALA A 239 -8.63 13.14 16.58
N ALA A 240 -9.60 12.69 17.37
CA ALA A 240 -10.97 13.19 17.40
C ALA A 240 -11.40 13.46 18.86
N PRO A 241 -12.38 14.34 19.10
CA PRO A 241 -13.01 14.47 20.41
C PRO A 241 -13.46 13.11 20.94
N THR A 242 -13.28 12.85 22.23
CA THR A 242 -13.57 11.52 22.80
C THR A 242 -15.02 11.10 22.57
N ALA A 243 -15.98 12.04 22.63
CA ALA A 243 -17.39 11.77 22.35
C ALA A 243 -17.63 11.23 20.93
N GLU A 244 -17.03 11.85 19.91
CA GLU A 244 -17.11 11.41 18.51
C GLU A 244 -16.45 10.03 18.34
N ALA A 245 -15.28 9.83 18.94
CA ALA A 245 -14.58 8.55 18.89
C ALA A 245 -15.39 7.41 19.54
N THR A 246 -16.10 7.69 20.65
CA THR A 246 -17.02 6.76 21.30
C THR A 246 -18.24 6.46 20.42
N GLU A 247 -18.82 7.47 19.76
CA GLU A 247 -19.94 7.30 18.85
C GLU A 247 -19.56 6.40 17.66
N ILE A 248 -18.39 6.61 17.04
CA ILE A 248 -17.86 5.74 15.98
C ILE A 248 -17.78 4.29 16.46
N TYR A 249 -17.29 4.06 17.68
CA TYR A 249 -17.23 2.71 18.25
C TYR A 249 -18.62 2.11 18.48
N ASN A 250 -19.57 2.89 19.00
CA ASN A 250 -20.92 2.40 19.25
C ASN A 250 -21.65 2.02 17.96
N ASN A 251 -21.48 2.81 16.89
CA ASN A 251 -22.13 2.62 15.60
C ASN A 251 -21.49 1.48 14.80
N THR A 252 -20.16 1.36 14.80
CA THR A 252 -19.44 0.41 13.94
C THR A 252 -18.98 -0.86 14.67
N ARG A 253 -18.98 -0.84 16.01
CA ARG A 253 -18.34 -1.84 16.89
C ARG A 253 -16.85 -2.03 16.64
N ARG A 254 -16.19 -1.09 15.94
CA ARG A 254 -14.75 -1.11 15.65
C ARG A 254 -14.03 -0.04 16.46
N LYS A 255 -13.06 -0.44 17.28
CA LYS A 255 -12.23 0.51 18.04
C LYS A 255 -11.23 1.15 17.08
N LYS A 256 -11.60 2.29 16.47
CA LYS A 256 -10.75 3.07 15.55
C LYS A 256 -9.85 4.09 16.28
N HIS A 257 -10.09 4.29 17.58
CA HIS A 257 -9.35 5.21 18.44
C HIS A 257 -9.00 4.52 19.77
N PHE A 258 -8.00 5.06 20.47
CA PHE A 258 -7.66 4.67 21.84
C PHE A 258 -8.65 5.29 22.83
N LEU A 259 -9.49 4.45 23.45
CA LEU A 259 -10.60 4.89 24.33
C LEU A 259 -10.40 4.54 25.80
N ASN A 260 -9.27 3.92 26.17
CA ASN A 260 -9.00 3.66 27.59
C ASN A 260 -8.64 4.98 28.29
N GLN A 261 -9.03 5.13 29.56
CA GLN A 261 -8.86 6.38 30.31
C GLN A 261 -7.40 6.86 30.37
N ASP A 262 -6.45 5.94 30.49
CA ASP A 262 -5.00 6.22 30.51
C ASP A 262 -4.44 6.66 29.15
N GLN A 263 -5.23 6.54 28.08
CA GLN A 263 -4.83 6.85 26.70
C GLN A 263 -5.47 8.13 26.17
N ILE A 264 -6.50 8.65 26.85
CA ILE A 264 -7.13 9.92 26.50
C ILE A 264 -6.17 11.06 26.78
N ILE A 265 -6.06 12.00 25.83
CA ILE A 265 -5.21 13.18 25.94
C ILE A 265 -6.09 14.38 26.24
N GLN A 266 -5.71 15.17 27.24
CA GLN A 266 -6.38 16.42 27.56
C GLN A 266 -5.76 17.55 26.74
N LEU A 267 -6.57 18.21 25.91
CA LEU A 267 -6.19 19.39 25.16
C LEU A 267 -7.00 20.60 25.64
N GLN A 268 -6.53 21.79 25.26
CA GLN A 268 -7.36 22.98 25.34
C GLN A 268 -8.56 22.81 24.41
N GLY A 269 -9.77 22.84 24.99
CA GLY A 269 -11.02 22.54 24.28
C GLY A 269 -11.61 21.16 24.60
N GLY A 270 -10.92 20.31 25.35
CA GLY A 270 -11.47 19.08 25.92
C GLY A 270 -10.67 17.81 25.62
N PRO A 271 -11.18 16.64 26.07
CA PRO A 271 -10.53 15.37 25.89
C PRO A 271 -10.61 14.87 24.45
N VAL A 272 -9.50 14.33 23.95
CA VAL A 272 -9.41 13.73 22.62
C VAL A 272 -8.86 12.30 22.68
N ALA A 273 -9.26 11.49 21.70
CA ALA A 273 -8.79 10.13 21.50
C ALA A 273 -7.97 10.04 20.20
N VAL A 274 -6.75 9.47 20.30
CA VAL A 274 -5.85 9.30 19.15
C VAL A 274 -6.30 8.13 18.29
N CYS A 275 -6.20 8.27 16.97
CA CYS A 275 -6.50 7.21 16.02
C CYS A 275 -5.53 6.02 16.19
N ASN A 276 -6.05 4.79 16.17
CA ASN A 276 -5.25 3.58 16.35
C ASN A 276 -4.99 2.80 15.05
N GLN A 277 -5.41 3.35 13.90
CA GLN A 277 -5.30 2.72 12.58
C GLN A 277 -3.90 2.91 11.98
N TRP A 278 -2.93 2.22 12.58
CA TRP A 278 -1.52 2.28 12.18
C TRP A 278 -1.01 0.90 11.77
N GLY A 279 -0.66 0.78 10.49
CA GLY A 279 -0.01 -0.37 9.88
C GLY A 279 1.39 -0.03 9.40
N ILE A 280 2.12 -1.03 8.90
CA ILE A 280 3.45 -0.80 8.33
C ILE A 280 3.41 0.21 7.18
N GLY A 281 2.34 0.20 6.38
CA GLY A 281 2.15 1.08 5.24
C GLY A 281 1.98 2.56 5.58
N ASN A 282 1.62 2.94 6.82
CA ASN A 282 1.40 4.36 7.18
C ASN A 282 2.19 4.85 8.40
N ILE A 283 2.76 3.97 9.24
CA ILE A 283 3.49 4.38 10.44
C ILE A 283 4.73 5.23 10.14
N GLY A 284 5.36 5.04 8.96
CA GLY A 284 6.53 5.82 8.54
C GLY A 284 6.26 7.33 8.52
N ARG A 285 5.04 7.76 8.17
CA ARG A 285 4.67 9.18 8.04
C ARG A 285 4.76 9.91 9.37
N ILE A 286 4.23 9.32 10.45
CA ILE A 286 4.31 9.95 11.78
C ILE A 286 5.73 9.86 12.37
N ILE A 287 6.48 8.80 12.07
CA ILE A 287 7.89 8.67 12.48
C ILE A 287 8.74 9.78 11.84
N GLU A 288 8.51 10.08 10.56
CA GLU A 288 9.24 11.14 9.86
C GLU A 288 8.99 12.52 10.51
N ILE A 289 7.72 12.84 10.81
CA ILE A 289 7.36 14.08 11.51
C ILE A 289 8.02 14.12 12.90
N ALA A 290 7.95 13.03 13.66
CA ALA A 290 8.55 12.95 15.00
C ALA A 290 10.07 13.13 14.98
N ARG A 291 10.77 12.56 13.98
CA ARG A 291 12.21 12.78 13.78
C ARG A 291 12.54 14.23 13.45
N LYS A 292 11.73 14.89 12.61
CA LYS A 292 11.85 16.33 12.32
C LYS A 292 11.64 17.20 13.58
N LEU A 293 10.85 16.71 14.53
CA LEU A 293 10.65 17.32 15.85
C LEU A 293 11.76 16.96 16.86
N GLY A 294 12.80 16.23 16.44
CA GLY A 294 13.95 15.87 17.27
C GLY A 294 13.77 14.62 18.13
N TYR A 295 12.74 13.80 17.89
CA TYR A 295 12.54 12.58 18.67
C TYR A 295 13.43 11.43 18.17
N VAL A 296 14.01 10.68 19.11
CA VAL A 296 14.83 9.52 18.79
C VAL A 296 13.92 8.32 18.61
N ILE A 297 13.75 7.91 17.34
CA ILE A 297 12.93 6.74 16.97
C ILE A 297 13.76 5.74 16.20
N ASN A 298 13.91 4.54 16.76
CA ASN A 298 14.63 3.43 16.13
C ASN A 298 13.68 2.27 15.80
N PRO A 299 13.96 1.49 14.74
CA PRO A 299 13.27 0.22 14.46
C PRO A 299 13.42 -0.81 15.60
#